data_AF-A0AA90U4Q4-F1
#
_entry.id   AF-A0AA90U4Q4-F1
#
_cell.length_a   1.000
_cell.length_b   1.000
_cell.length_c   1.000
_cell.angle_alpha   90.00
_cell.angle_beta   90.00
_cell.angle_gamma   90.00
#
_symmetry.space_group_name_H-M   'P 1'
#
loop_
_entity.id
_entity.type
_entity.pdbx_description
1 polymer ?
#
loop_
_entity_poly.entity_id
_entity_poly.type
_entity_poly.pdbx_seq_one_letter_code
_entity_poly.pdbx_strand_id
1 'polypeptide(L)'
;MPILRRKNDRDAGQPKEQGRKFIDLNDFKFAAETEDVDKTLRFAVVNDLEDLRKISDHIYEGNIVIMDCSSLSSDRLALRRITDEIKRMVKDTKGDAAMLNESYIAVTPPGIQIDRKKIQPY
;
A
#
# COMPACT_ATOMS: atom_id res chain seq x y z
N MET A 1 8.26 -49.37 -51.46
CA MET A 1 7.61 -48.12 -51.01
C MET A 1 7.16 -48.32 -49.56
N PRO A 2 7.20 -47.29 -48.70
CA PRO A 2 8.24 -47.17 -47.65
C PRO A 2 7.63 -47.31 -46.21
N ILE A 3 8.21 -46.95 -45.05
CA ILE A 3 9.28 -45.99 -44.68
C ILE A 3 10.03 -46.45 -43.40
N LEU A 4 11.34 -46.24 -43.32
CA LEU A 4 12.12 -46.30 -42.07
C LEU A 4 11.69 -45.18 -41.11
N ARG A 5 11.05 -45.51 -39.97
CA ARG A 5 10.73 -44.51 -38.94
C ARG A 5 11.88 -44.40 -37.94
N ARG A 6 12.70 -43.35 -38.10
CA ARG A 6 13.84 -42.97 -37.25
C ARG A 6 13.48 -43.03 -35.74
N LYS A 7 14.33 -43.72 -34.97
CA LYS A 7 14.54 -43.41 -33.56
C LYS A 7 15.10 -41.97 -33.50
N ASN A 8 14.47 -41.08 -32.74
CA ASN A 8 14.84 -39.67 -32.69
C ASN A 8 15.19 -39.34 -31.24
N ASP A 9 16.44 -39.61 -30.87
CA ASP A 9 17.00 -39.25 -29.57
C ASP A 9 17.06 -37.72 -29.44
N ARG A 10 16.07 -37.12 -28.77
CA ARG A 10 16.02 -35.69 -28.40
C ARG A 10 15.29 -35.46 -27.08
N ASP A 11 15.72 -36.13 -26.01
CA ASP A 11 15.60 -35.54 -24.67
C ASP A 11 16.62 -34.39 -24.55
N ALA A 12 16.32 -33.30 -25.27
CA ALA A 12 16.99 -32.03 -25.07
C ALA A 12 16.47 -31.47 -23.75
N GLY A 13 17.22 -31.70 -22.68
CA GLY A 13 16.83 -31.30 -21.33
C GLY A 13 16.43 -29.83 -21.28
N GLN A 14 15.16 -29.58 -20.96
CA GLN A 14 14.71 -28.24 -20.63
C GLN A 14 15.58 -27.74 -19.47
N PRO A 15 16.20 -26.55 -19.59
CA PRO A 15 16.80 -25.92 -18.43
C PRO A 15 15.68 -25.76 -17.40
N LYS A 16 15.80 -26.44 -16.26
CA LYS A 16 14.95 -26.14 -15.11
C LYS A 16 15.26 -24.70 -14.75
N GLU A 17 14.36 -23.78 -15.12
CA GLU A 17 14.35 -22.46 -14.51
C GLU A 17 14.38 -22.70 -13.00
N GLN A 18 15.48 -22.30 -12.36
CA GLN A 18 15.58 -22.34 -10.92
C GLN A 18 14.55 -21.34 -10.42
N GLY A 19 13.35 -21.85 -10.11
CA GLY A 19 12.18 -21.05 -9.81
C GLY A 19 12.58 -20.01 -8.79
N ARG A 20 12.54 -18.73 -9.19
CA ARG A 20 12.91 -17.62 -8.32
C ARG A 20 12.07 -17.78 -7.06
N LYS A 21 12.74 -18.07 -5.94
CA LYS A 21 12.05 -18.27 -4.67
C LYS A 21 11.49 -16.91 -4.25
N PHE A 22 10.22 -16.68 -4.58
CA PHE A 22 9.49 -15.53 -4.09
C PHE A 22 9.52 -15.58 -2.56
N ILE A 23 9.95 -14.48 -1.96
CA ILE A 23 9.91 -14.28 -0.52
C ILE A 23 8.67 -13.44 -0.24
N ASP A 24 7.86 -13.86 0.72
CA ASP A 24 6.77 -13.01 1.21
C ASP A 24 7.37 -11.78 1.89
N LEU A 25 6.96 -10.59 1.49
CA LEU A 25 7.46 -9.33 2.05
C LEU A 25 7.13 -9.18 3.55
N ASN A 26 6.11 -9.90 4.04
CA ASN A 26 5.78 -9.97 5.48
C ASN A 26 6.83 -10.77 6.28
N ASP A 27 7.40 -11.82 5.67
CA ASP A 27 8.47 -12.63 6.27
C ASP A 27 9.85 -11.97 6.11
N PHE A 28 9.99 -11.06 5.14
CA PHE A 28 11.24 -10.35 4.87
C PHE A 28 11.46 -9.18 5.84
N LYS A 29 11.95 -9.50 7.05
CA LYS A 29 12.54 -8.50 7.92
C LYS A 29 13.87 -8.04 7.32
N PHE A 30 13.92 -6.79 6.88
CA PHE A 30 15.21 -6.10 6.75
C PHE A 30 15.90 -6.18 8.11
N ALA A 31 17.18 -6.55 8.12
CA ALA A 31 18.02 -6.51 9.31
C ALA A 31 18.31 -5.04 9.65
N ALA A 32 17.32 -4.39 10.23
CA ALA A 32 17.34 -2.99 10.55
C ALA A 32 18.16 -2.78 11.82
N GLU A 33 19.44 -2.45 11.64
CA GLU A 33 20.16 -1.57 12.57
C GLU A 33 19.51 -0.17 12.51
N THR A 34 18.25 -0.07 12.96
CA THR A 34 17.55 1.20 13.08
C THR A 34 17.64 1.66 14.52
N GLU A 35 18.50 2.67 14.70
CA GLU A 35 18.30 3.77 15.65
C GLU A 35 16.82 4.19 15.69
N ASP A 36 16.37 4.72 16.83
CA ASP A 36 14.96 4.97 17.13
C ASP A 36 14.18 5.62 15.98
N VAL A 37 13.24 4.86 15.40
CA VAL A 37 12.44 5.33 14.26
C VAL A 37 11.33 6.24 14.77
N ASP A 38 11.64 7.53 14.91
CA ASP A 38 10.73 8.58 15.39
C ASP A 38 9.39 8.66 14.64
N LYS A 39 9.34 8.24 13.37
CA LYS A 39 8.16 8.36 12.50
C LYS A 39 7.91 7.10 11.70
N THR A 40 6.71 6.54 11.85
CA THR A 40 6.29 5.30 11.19
C THR A 40 5.26 5.55 10.10
N LEU A 41 5.14 4.60 9.16
CA LEU A 41 3.94 4.47 8.33
C LEU A 41 3.01 3.46 9.01
N ARG A 42 1.76 3.87 9.23
CA ARG A 42 0.72 3.03 9.83
C ARG A 42 -0.42 2.78 8.85
N PHE A 43 -0.98 1.58 8.94
CA PHE A 43 -2.16 1.17 8.21
C PHE A 43 -3.32 1.08 9.20
N ALA A 44 -4.45 1.70 8.89
CA ALA A 44 -5.62 1.76 9.77
C ALA A 44 -6.88 1.38 8.98
N VAL A 45 -7.77 0.61 9.59
CA VAL A 45 -9.11 0.31 9.03
C VAL A 45 -10.10 1.30 9.65
N VAL A 46 -10.96 1.89 8.82
CA VAL A 46 -11.95 2.90 9.23
C VAL A 46 -13.34 2.38 8.94
N ASN A 47 -14.09 2.06 9.98
CA ASN A 47 -15.45 1.52 9.89
C ASN A 47 -16.51 2.58 10.13
N ASP A 48 -16.17 3.64 10.87
CA ASP A 48 -17.04 4.77 11.15
C ASP A 48 -16.24 6.06 11.42
N LEU A 49 -16.91 7.09 11.94
CA LEU A 49 -16.30 8.38 12.26
C LEU A 49 -15.55 8.39 13.61
N GLU A 50 -15.80 7.44 14.50
CA GLU A 50 -15.16 7.35 15.81
C GLU A 50 -13.74 6.79 15.71
N ASP A 51 -13.50 5.87 14.77
CA ASP A 51 -12.16 5.36 14.43
C ASP A 51 -11.16 6.47 14.12
N LEU A 52 -11.60 7.59 13.52
CA LEU A 52 -10.73 8.75 13.24
C LEU A 52 -10.10 9.37 14.50
N ARG A 53 -10.70 9.22 15.68
CA ARG A 53 -10.14 9.77 16.93
C ARG A 53 -8.85 9.08 17.37
N LYS A 54 -8.66 7.82 17.03
CA LYS A 54 -7.39 7.09 17.31
C LYS A 54 -6.35 7.36 16.23
N ILE A 55 -6.83 7.58 15.00
CA ILE A 55 -6.00 7.88 13.85
C ILE A 55 -5.44 9.31 13.92
N SER A 56 -6.21 10.26 14.47
CA SER A 56 -5.77 11.65 14.66
C SER A 56 -4.50 11.74 15.48
N ASP A 57 -4.40 10.98 16.57
CA ASP A 57 -3.24 11.00 17.47
C ASP A 57 -1.95 10.65 16.69
N HIS A 58 -1.99 9.60 15.86
CA HIS A 58 -0.87 9.23 15.01
C HIS A 58 -0.53 10.28 13.93
N ILE A 59 -1.52 10.99 13.39
CA ILE A 59 -1.30 12.08 12.43
C ILE A 59 -0.63 13.28 13.14
N TYR A 60 -1.06 13.63 14.36
CA TYR A 60 -0.46 14.70 15.16
C TYR A 60 0.94 14.37 15.69
N GLU A 61 1.22 13.10 16.01
CA GLU A 61 2.57 12.56 16.27
C GLU A 61 3.51 12.68 15.04
N GLY A 62 2.95 12.93 13.85
CA GLY A 62 3.72 13.07 12.61
C GLY A 62 4.03 11.76 11.91
N ASN A 63 3.25 10.70 12.16
CA ASN A 63 3.29 9.47 11.37
C ASN A 63 2.59 9.66 10.00
N ILE A 64 2.94 8.81 9.04
CA ILE A 64 2.15 8.65 7.80
C ILE A 64 1.04 7.65 8.09
N VAL A 65 -0.20 7.93 7.69
CA VAL A 65 -1.31 6.98 7.85
C VAL A 65 -1.97 6.69 6.50
N ILE A 66 -2.11 5.39 6.19
CA ILE A 66 -2.96 4.89 5.12
C ILE A 66 -4.22 4.32 5.77
N MET A 67 -5.38 4.89 5.42
CA MET A 67 -6.69 4.48 5.89
C MET A 67 -7.39 3.63 4.82
N ASP A 68 -7.87 2.47 5.22
CA ASP A 68 -8.78 1.60 4.46
C ASP A 68 -10.22 1.85 4.91
N CYS A 69 -11.00 2.51 4.06
CA CYS A 69 -12.42 2.80 4.24
C CYS A 69 -13.30 1.85 3.41
N SER A 70 -12.85 0.64 3.06
CA SER A 70 -13.57 -0.27 2.15
C SER A 70 -14.95 -0.68 2.67
N SER A 71 -15.13 -0.78 3.98
CA SER A 71 -16.43 -1.00 4.65
C SER A 71 -17.44 0.14 4.42
N LEU A 72 -16.96 1.34 4.07
CA LEU A 72 -17.75 2.55 3.82
C LEU A 72 -17.85 2.92 2.34
N SER A 73 -17.25 2.14 1.44
CA SER A 73 -17.22 2.36 -0.02
C SER A 73 -18.61 2.65 -0.64
N SER A 74 -19.67 2.03 -0.11
CA SER A 74 -21.05 2.22 -0.56
C SER A 74 -21.78 3.41 0.10
N ASP A 75 -21.36 3.85 1.28
CA ASP A 75 -21.93 5.00 1.99
C ASP A 75 -21.17 6.30 1.67
N ARG A 76 -21.65 6.97 0.61
CA ARG A 76 -21.13 8.28 0.18
C ARG A 76 -21.29 9.38 1.23
N LEU A 77 -22.23 9.28 2.17
CA LEU A 77 -22.41 10.27 3.22
C LEU A 77 -21.37 10.07 4.33
N ALA A 78 -21.11 8.82 4.74
CA ALA A 78 -20.05 8.48 5.68
C ALA A 78 -18.67 8.85 5.13
N LEU A 79 -18.35 8.43 3.90
CA LEU A 79 -17.08 8.80 3.24
C LEU A 79 -16.88 10.31 3.14
N ARG A 80 -17.93 11.06 2.83
CA ARG A 80 -17.86 12.54 2.79
C ARG A 80 -17.53 13.11 4.16
N ARG A 81 -18.20 12.65 5.24
CA ARG A 81 -17.94 13.11 6.61
C ARG A 81 -16.50 12.82 7.03
N ILE A 82 -16.01 11.60 6.78
CA ILE A 82 -14.62 11.20 7.04
C ILE A 82 -13.64 12.06 6.26
N THR A 83 -13.88 12.26 4.96
CA THR A 83 -13.01 13.08 4.11
C THR A 83 -12.99 14.54 4.55
N ASP A 84 -14.13 15.09 4.99
CA ASP A 84 -14.22 16.46 5.49
C ASP A 84 -13.55 16.63 6.87
N GLU A 85 -13.50 15.59 7.70
CA GLU A 85 -12.73 15.58 8.96
C GLU A 85 -11.22 15.44 8.71
N ILE A 86 -10.81 14.55 7.80
CA ILE A 86 -9.41 14.41 7.36
C ILE A 86 -8.87 15.74 6.82
N LYS A 87 -9.65 16.49 6.02
CA LYS A 87 -9.26 17.84 5.55
C LYS A 87 -8.98 18.81 6.69
N ARG A 88 -9.68 18.71 7.83
CA ARG A 88 -9.42 19.55 9.02
C ARG A 88 -8.09 19.16 9.64
N MET A 89 -7.90 17.87 9.97
CA MET A 89 -6.66 17.35 10.55
C MET A 89 -5.42 17.70 9.71
N VAL A 90 -5.52 17.55 8.39
CA VAL A 90 -4.44 17.88 7.43
C VAL A 90 -4.14 19.37 7.41
N LYS A 91 -5.17 20.22 7.45
CA LYS A 91 -5.00 21.68 7.49
C LYS A 91 -4.37 22.14 8.81
N ASP A 92 -4.78 21.54 9.92
CA ASP A 92 -4.32 21.91 11.27
C ASP A 92 -2.88 21.45 11.50
N THR A 93 -2.51 20.25 11.03
CA THR A 93 -1.11 19.77 11.04
C THR A 93 -0.23 20.45 10.00
N LYS A 94 -0.78 20.96 8.89
CA LYS A 94 -0.08 21.41 7.66
C LYS A 94 0.57 20.26 6.87
N GLY A 95 -0.06 19.09 6.90
CA GLY A 95 0.32 17.93 6.09
C GLY A 95 -0.23 17.98 4.65
N ASP A 96 -0.23 16.83 3.99
CA ASP A 96 -0.95 16.59 2.73
C ASP A 96 -1.81 15.31 2.84
N ALA A 97 -2.86 15.22 2.02
CA ALA A 97 -3.70 14.03 1.91
C ALA A 97 -4.19 13.79 0.48
N ALA A 98 -4.31 12.51 0.13
CA ALA A 98 -4.78 12.08 -1.17
C ALA A 98 -5.60 10.78 -1.06
N MET A 99 -6.65 10.72 -1.86
CA MET A 99 -7.39 9.49 -2.13
C MET A 99 -6.59 8.67 -3.14
N LEU A 100 -6.18 7.45 -2.76
CA LEU A 100 -5.35 6.57 -3.58
C LEU A 100 -6.19 5.81 -4.62
N ASN A 101 -7.39 5.38 -4.20
CA ASN A 101 -8.45 4.73 -4.99
C ASN A 101 -9.81 5.00 -4.32
N GLU A 102 -10.87 4.25 -4.66
CA GLU A 102 -12.23 4.47 -4.14
C GLU A 102 -12.40 4.27 -2.62
N SER A 103 -11.53 3.48 -1.96
CA SER A 103 -11.63 3.18 -0.53
C SER A 103 -10.41 3.57 0.30
N TYR A 104 -9.27 3.90 -0.33
CA TYR A 104 -8.02 4.19 0.37
C TYR A 104 -7.69 5.67 0.40
N ILE A 105 -7.35 6.19 1.58
CA ILE A 105 -6.92 7.58 1.79
C ILE A 105 -5.57 7.59 2.51
N ALA A 106 -4.58 8.27 1.94
CA ALA A 106 -3.30 8.53 2.60
C ALA A 106 -3.29 9.95 3.22
N VAL A 107 -2.72 10.05 4.41
CA VAL A 107 -2.39 11.29 5.11
C VAL A 107 -0.91 11.30 5.45
N THR A 108 -0.27 12.43 5.19
CA THR A 108 1.18 12.63 5.38
C THR A 108 1.44 13.86 6.27
N PRO A 109 2.48 13.83 7.12
CA PRO A 109 2.84 14.94 8.00
C PRO A 109 3.52 16.08 7.22
N PRO A 110 3.72 17.25 7.84
CA PRO A 110 4.49 18.35 7.26
C PRO A 110 5.87 17.92 6.75
N GLY A 111 6.24 18.43 5.57
CA GLY A 111 7.49 18.09 4.89
C GLY A 111 7.39 16.87 3.96
N ILE A 112 6.28 16.13 3.98
CA ILE A 112 6.00 15.04 3.05
C ILE A 112 4.76 15.43 2.24
N GLN A 113 4.90 15.46 0.91
CA GLN A 113 3.79 15.74 -0.02
C GLN A 113 3.48 14.50 -0.86
N ILE A 114 2.23 14.36 -1.29
CA ILE A 114 1.80 13.26 -2.15
C ILE A 114 1.81 13.74 -3.60
N ASP A 115 2.78 13.29 -4.39
CA ASP A 115 2.73 13.49 -5.83
C ASP A 115 1.54 12.72 -6.41
N ARG A 116 0.67 13.47 -7.11
CA ARG A 116 -0.56 12.96 -7.72
C ARG A 116 -0.31 12.45 -9.15
N LYS A 117 0.90 12.65 -9.69
CA LYS A 117 1.35 12.10 -10.96
C LYS A 117 1.79 10.64 -10.77
N LYS A 118 0.89 9.71 -11.07
CA LYS A 118 1.19 8.26 -11.01
C LYS A 118 2.36 7.91 -11.94
N ILE A 119 3.34 7.18 -11.43
CA ILE A 119 4.37 6.52 -12.24
C ILE A 119 3.67 5.45 -13.07
N GLN A 120 3.82 5.51 -14.39
CA GLN A 120 3.31 4.48 -15.30
C GLN A 120 4.48 3.56 -15.70
N PRO A 121 4.30 2.23 -15.72
CA PRO A 121 5.28 1.33 -16.30
C PRO A 121 5.39 1.55 -17.82
N TYR A 122 6.59 1.30 -18.35
CA TYR A 122 6.89 1.27 -19.79
C TYR A 122 6.58 -0.10 -20.39
#